data_AF-A0A7K2MLW9-F1
#
_entry.id   AF-A0A7K2MLW9-F1
#
_cell.length_a   1.000
_cell.length_b   1.000
_cell.length_c   1.000
_cell.angle_alpha   90.00
_cell.angle_beta   90.00
_cell.angle_gamma   90.00
#
_symmetry.space_group_name_H-M   'P 1'
#
loop_
_entity.id
_entity.type
_entity.pdbx_description
1 polymer ?
#
loop_
_entity_poly.entity_id
_entity_poly.type
_entity_poly.pdbx_seq_one_letter_code
_entity_poly.pdbx_strand_id
1 'polypeptide(L)'
;MVNSEYERRIAARFTTFDQDGNGHIDRSDFSGAAKALLAEFGVAARSDKGQALYGGAEALWQGLAGIADRDGDQRITLEEFVTGAVKRLRDKPDRFAEIARPFLHAALAVADPADDGTVTVANAARALTAFGV
;
A
#
# COMPACT_ATOMS: atom_id res chain seq x y z
N MET A 1 -19.23 -8.74 22.79
CA MET A 1 -19.67 -8.24 21.46
C MET A 1 -18.76 -7.16 20.86
N VAL A 2 -17.56 -6.90 21.40
CA VAL A 2 -16.61 -5.88 20.87
C VAL A 2 -15.66 -6.45 19.79
N ASN A 3 -15.70 -7.76 19.53
CA ASN A 3 -14.74 -8.44 18.66
C ASN A 3 -15.02 -8.26 17.15
N SER A 4 -16.28 -8.14 16.74
CA SER A 4 -16.67 -8.25 15.32
C SER A 4 -16.44 -6.99 14.48
N GLU A 5 -16.46 -5.79 15.07
CA GLU A 5 -16.13 -4.54 14.36
C GLU A 5 -14.62 -4.38 14.21
N TYR A 6 -13.85 -4.76 15.23
CA TYR A 6 -12.40 -4.74 15.19
C TYR A 6 -11.87 -5.74 14.16
N GLU A 7 -12.38 -6.97 14.17
CA GLU A 7 -12.07 -8.00 13.16
C GLU A 7 -12.45 -7.55 11.75
N ARG A 8 -13.64 -6.95 11.56
CA ARG A 8 -14.04 -6.38 10.26
C ARG A 8 -13.10 -5.30 9.77
N ARG A 9 -12.65 -4.40 10.66
CA ARG A 9 -11.73 -3.32 10.29
C ARG A 9 -10.34 -3.85 9.93
N ILE A 10 -9.88 -4.93 10.59
CA ILE A 10 -8.62 -5.59 10.23
C ILE A 10 -8.74 -6.28 8.88
N ALA A 11 -9.82 -7.06 8.69
CA ALA A 11 -10.07 -7.75 7.43
C ALA A 11 -10.14 -6.76 6.27
N ALA A 12 -10.86 -5.64 6.42
CA ALA A 12 -10.91 -4.59 5.40
C ALA A 12 -9.52 -4.02 5.07
N ARG A 13 -8.66 -3.80 6.07
CA ARG A 13 -7.28 -3.34 5.85
C ARG A 13 -6.43 -4.39 5.15
N PHE A 14 -6.59 -5.66 5.51
CA PHE A 14 -5.91 -6.77 4.86
C PHE A 14 -6.29 -6.83 3.38
N THR A 15 -7.58 -6.74 3.05
CA THR A 15 -8.08 -6.69 1.67
C THR A 15 -7.58 -5.48 0.90
N THR A 16 -7.29 -4.35 1.56
CA THR A 16 -6.62 -3.22 0.87
C THR A 16 -5.19 -3.55 0.45
N PHE A 17 -4.49 -4.43 1.16
CA PHE A 17 -3.13 -4.85 0.79
C PHE A 17 -3.11 -6.06 -0.15
N ASP A 18 -4.03 -7.02 0.01
CA ASP A 18 -4.23 -8.18 -0.87
C ASP A 18 -4.98 -7.75 -2.14
N GLN A 19 -4.25 -7.18 -3.10
CA GLN A 19 -4.78 -6.52 -4.29
C GLN A 19 -5.27 -7.52 -5.33
N ASP A 20 -4.69 -8.72 -5.40
CA ASP A 20 -5.14 -9.78 -6.31
C ASP A 20 -6.21 -10.71 -5.68
N GLY A 21 -6.42 -10.64 -4.36
CA GLY A 21 -7.44 -11.39 -3.62
C GLY A 21 -7.08 -12.86 -3.43
N ASN A 22 -5.80 -13.21 -3.49
CA ASN A 22 -5.32 -14.60 -3.37
C ASN A 22 -5.25 -15.10 -1.90
N GLY A 23 -5.57 -14.23 -0.93
CA GLY A 23 -5.67 -14.57 0.49
C GLY A 23 -4.35 -14.40 1.28
N HIS A 24 -3.30 -13.88 0.66
CA HIS A 24 -2.06 -13.46 1.31
C HIS A 24 -1.54 -12.17 0.68
N ILE A 25 -0.82 -11.37 1.46
CA ILE A 25 -0.17 -10.18 0.92
C ILE A 25 1.24 -10.57 0.49
N ASP A 26 1.61 -10.27 -0.75
CA ASP A 26 2.96 -10.46 -1.25
C ASP A 26 3.52 -9.22 -1.95
N ARG A 27 4.76 -9.34 -2.44
CA ARG A 27 5.44 -8.27 -3.18
C ARG A 27 4.66 -7.82 -4.42
N SER A 28 3.99 -8.76 -5.08
CA SER A 28 3.32 -8.52 -6.35
C SER A 28 2.10 -7.62 -6.17
N ASP A 29 1.40 -7.68 -5.03
CA ASP A 29 0.30 -6.75 -4.70
C ASP A 29 0.74 -5.29 -4.75
N PHE A 30 1.87 -4.96 -4.13
CA PHE A 30 2.41 -3.60 -4.11
C PHE A 30 2.85 -3.14 -5.51
N SER A 31 3.51 -4.03 -6.26
CA SER A 31 3.89 -3.73 -7.64
C SER A 31 2.67 -3.60 -8.57
N GLY A 32 1.60 -4.35 -8.29
CA GLY A 32 0.32 -4.32 -8.98
C GLY A 32 -0.40 -2.99 -8.76
N ALA A 33 -0.49 -2.54 -7.50
CA ALA A 33 -1.03 -1.24 -7.14
C ALA A 33 -0.26 -0.09 -7.80
N ALA A 34 1.08 -0.15 -7.80
CA ALA A 34 1.91 0.83 -8.50
C ALA A 34 1.61 0.85 -10.01
N LYS A 35 1.52 -0.32 -10.64
CA LYS A 35 1.19 -0.46 -12.06
C LYS A 35 -0.19 0.11 -12.38
N ALA A 36 -1.20 -0.17 -11.55
CA ALA A 36 -2.56 0.32 -11.71
C ALA A 36 -2.62 1.84 -11.65
N LEU A 37 -1.94 2.46 -10.67
CA LEU A 37 -1.88 3.91 -10.54
C LEU A 37 -1.21 4.58 -11.75
N LEU A 38 -0.09 4.01 -12.22
CA LEU A 38 0.59 4.54 -13.42
C LEU A 38 -0.30 4.48 -14.66
N ALA A 39 -1.05 3.37 -14.82
CA ALA A 39 -1.99 3.24 -15.92
C ALA A 39 -3.13 4.27 -15.84
N GLU A 40 -3.69 4.48 -14.64
CA GLU A 40 -4.76 5.46 -14.40
C GLU A 40 -4.35 6.89 -14.80
N PHE A 41 -3.10 7.28 -14.54
CA PHE A 41 -2.59 8.61 -14.86
C PHE A 41 -1.79 8.69 -16.16
N GLY A 42 -1.67 7.58 -16.91
CA GLY A 42 -0.91 7.54 -18.16
C GLY A 42 0.59 7.80 -17.98
N VAL A 43 1.15 7.55 -16.79
CA VAL A 43 2.57 7.77 -16.49
C VAL A 43 3.38 6.56 -16.93
N ALA A 44 4.44 6.78 -17.72
CA ALA A 44 5.28 5.70 -18.18
C ALA A 44 6.07 5.05 -17.03
N ALA A 45 6.05 3.72 -16.94
CA ALA A 45 6.75 2.97 -15.89
C ALA A 45 8.26 3.27 -15.80
N ARG A 46 8.90 3.57 -16.94
CA ARG A 46 10.33 3.91 -17.01
C ARG A 46 10.65 5.39 -16.81
N SER A 47 9.64 6.24 -16.57
CA SER A 47 9.86 7.64 -16.16
C SER A 47 10.37 7.73 -14.73
N ASP A 48 10.89 8.90 -14.33
CA ASP A 48 11.35 9.15 -12.97
C ASP A 48 10.22 8.95 -11.95
N LYS A 49 9.01 9.47 -12.22
CA LYS A 49 7.82 9.24 -11.39
C LYS A 49 7.46 7.74 -11.31
N GLY A 50 7.53 7.04 -12.43
CA GLY A 50 7.27 5.60 -12.51
C GLY A 50 8.25 4.77 -11.67
N GLN A 51 9.55 5.03 -11.81
CA GLN A 51 10.58 4.35 -11.04
C GLN A 51 10.50 4.69 -9.55
N ALA A 52 10.22 5.94 -9.20
CA ALA A 52 10.01 6.35 -7.81
C ALA A 52 8.83 5.63 -7.17
N LEU A 53 7.73 5.44 -7.91
CA LEU A 53 6.56 4.71 -7.40
C LEU A 53 6.85 3.23 -7.16
N TYR A 54 7.49 2.55 -8.10
CA TYR A 54 7.88 1.14 -7.90
C TYR A 54 8.89 0.97 -6.76
N GLY A 55 9.87 1.88 -6.65
CA GLY A 55 10.82 1.88 -5.55
C GLY A 55 10.15 2.12 -4.19
N GLY A 56 9.19 3.03 -4.13
CA GLY A 56 8.38 3.27 -2.93
C GLY A 56 7.51 2.08 -2.56
N ALA A 57 6.88 1.43 -3.55
CA ALA A 57 6.06 0.24 -3.36
C ALA A 57 6.89 -0.93 -2.81
N GLU A 58 8.10 -1.13 -3.35
CA GLU A 58 9.06 -2.11 -2.81
C GLU A 58 9.44 -1.81 -1.37
N ALA A 59 9.79 -0.55 -1.05
CA ALA A 59 10.17 -0.16 0.30
C ALA A 59 9.03 -0.40 1.31
N LEU A 60 7.79 -0.12 0.89
CA LEU A 60 6.60 -0.38 1.70
C LEU A 60 6.39 -1.88 1.91
N TRP A 61 6.51 -2.70 0.86
CA TRP A 61 6.46 -4.17 0.99
C TRP A 61 7.49 -4.69 1.98
N GLN A 62 8.78 -4.32 1.81
CA GLN A 62 9.86 -4.77 2.67
C GLN A 62 9.65 -4.36 4.14
N GLY A 63 9.16 -3.14 4.37
CA GLY A 63 8.85 -2.67 5.71
C GLY A 63 7.69 -3.41 6.37
N LEU A 64 6.66 -3.79 5.58
CA LEU A 64 5.53 -4.58 6.07
C LEU A 64 5.94 -6.03 6.34
N ALA A 65 6.67 -6.67 5.42
CA ALA A 65 7.21 -8.02 5.59
C ALA A 65 8.10 -8.11 6.84
N GLY A 66 9.06 -7.19 7.01
CA GLY A 66 9.92 -7.16 8.20
C GLY A 66 9.19 -6.98 9.55
N ILE A 67 7.91 -6.59 9.51
CA ILE A 67 7.04 -6.50 10.67
C ILE A 67 6.20 -7.76 10.87
N ALA A 68 5.64 -8.32 9.79
CA ALA A 68 4.54 -9.26 9.86
C ALA A 68 4.92 -10.67 9.41
N ASP A 69 5.77 -10.84 8.40
CA ASP A 69 6.24 -12.13 7.89
C ASP A 69 7.12 -12.79 8.98
N ARG A 70 6.60 -13.84 9.62
CA ARG A 70 7.25 -14.48 10.77
C ARG A 70 8.07 -15.70 10.40
N ASP A 71 7.64 -16.43 9.38
CA ASP A 71 8.29 -17.65 8.93
C ASP A 71 9.26 -17.41 7.76
N GLY A 72 9.24 -16.22 7.17
CA GLY A 72 10.17 -15.77 6.13
C GLY A 72 9.83 -16.30 4.75
N ASP A 73 8.58 -16.73 4.51
CA ASP A 73 8.16 -17.29 3.22
C ASP A 73 7.84 -16.22 2.16
N GLN A 74 8.00 -14.93 2.51
CA GLN A 74 7.71 -13.77 1.67
C GLN A 74 6.23 -13.60 1.33
N ARG A 75 5.35 -14.12 2.19
CA ARG A 75 3.92 -13.92 2.17
C ARG A 75 3.48 -13.49 3.55
N ILE A 76 2.39 -12.74 3.62
CA ILE A 76 1.80 -12.35 4.89
C ILE A 76 0.37 -12.85 4.88
N THR A 77 0.14 -13.90 5.65
CA THR A 77 -1.21 -14.43 5.87
C THR A 77 -2.04 -13.47 6.74
N LEU A 78 -3.36 -13.65 6.74
CA LEU A 78 -4.24 -12.88 7.64
C LEU A 78 -3.85 -13.05 9.11
N GLU A 79 -3.43 -14.26 9.52
CA GLU A 79 -2.99 -14.53 10.88
C GLU A 79 -1.72 -13.74 11.25
N GLU A 80 -0.72 -13.73 10.37
CA GLU A 80 0.51 -12.95 10.55
C GLU A 80 0.24 -11.44 10.54
N PHE A 81 -0.67 -10.99 9.68
CA PHE A 81 -1.09 -9.60 9.66
C PHE A 81 -1.74 -9.18 10.99
N VAL A 82 -2.67 -9.98 11.52
CA VAL A 82 -3.35 -9.71 12.80
C VAL A 82 -2.37 -9.73 13.96
N THR A 83 -1.52 -10.76 14.04
CA THR A 83 -0.63 -10.97 15.19
C THR A 83 0.61 -10.07 15.17
N GLY A 84 1.12 -9.75 13.98
CA GLY A 84 2.31 -8.95 13.75
C GLY A 84 2.01 -7.49 13.42
N ALA A 85 1.34 -7.25 12.29
CA ALA A 85 1.15 -5.91 11.74
C ALA A 85 0.19 -5.07 12.59
N VAL A 86 -0.99 -5.59 12.93
CA VAL A 86 -2.02 -4.79 13.64
C VAL A 86 -1.53 -4.26 14.97
N LYS A 87 -0.83 -5.09 15.76
CA LYS A 87 -0.23 -4.65 17.03
C LYS A 87 0.81 -3.55 16.81
N ARG A 88 1.72 -3.71 15.84
CA ARG A 88 2.76 -2.69 15.56
C ARG A 88 2.18 -1.42 14.94
N LEU A 89 1.19 -1.52 14.06
CA LEU A 89 0.45 -0.39 13.48
C LEU A 89 -0.26 0.43 14.56
N ARG A 90 -0.81 -0.23 15.58
CA ARG A 90 -1.44 0.44 16.71
C ARG A 90 -0.42 1.07 17.65
N ASP A 91 0.64 0.33 17.98
CA ASP A 91 1.59 0.75 19.02
C ASP A 91 2.62 1.78 18.49
N LYS A 92 2.90 1.80 17.18
CA LYS A 92 3.88 2.69 16.52
C LYS A 92 3.38 3.17 15.14
N PRO A 93 2.23 3.86 15.05
CA PRO A 93 1.66 4.29 13.77
C PRO A 93 2.62 5.16 12.96
N ASP A 94 3.36 6.06 13.63
CA ASP A 94 4.31 6.96 12.97
C ASP A 94 5.43 6.21 12.26
N ARG A 95 5.92 5.09 12.83
CA ARG A 95 6.95 4.29 12.17
C ARG A 95 6.45 3.64 10.89
N PHE A 96 5.20 3.21 10.86
CA PHE A 96 4.61 2.67 9.65
C PHE A 96 4.37 3.78 8.62
N ALA A 97 3.93 4.96 9.07
CA ALA A 97 3.81 6.12 8.19
C ALA A 97 5.16 6.49 7.55
N GLU A 98 6.27 6.42 8.29
CA GLU A 98 7.61 6.63 7.72
C GLU A 98 8.01 5.55 6.69
N ILE A 99 7.61 4.29 6.89
CA ILE A 99 7.81 3.22 5.90
C ILE A 99 7.01 3.50 4.62
N ALA A 100 5.76 3.96 4.76
CA ALA A 100 4.89 4.25 3.62
C ALA A 100 5.19 5.59 2.93
N ARG A 101 5.91 6.49 3.60
CA ARG A 101 6.18 7.86 3.13
C ARG A 101 6.74 7.89 1.70
N PRO A 102 7.77 7.12 1.30
CA PRO A 102 8.29 7.16 -0.06
C PRO A 102 7.24 6.78 -1.12
N PHE A 103 6.43 5.75 -0.85
CA PHE A 103 5.34 5.35 -1.73
C PHE A 103 4.27 6.45 -1.85
N LEU A 104 3.84 7.02 -0.73
CA LEU A 104 2.81 8.07 -0.73
C LEU A 104 3.26 9.34 -1.45
N HIS A 105 4.52 9.77 -1.28
CA HIS A 105 5.07 10.90 -2.02
C HIS A 105 5.10 10.63 -3.53
N ALA A 106 5.53 9.44 -3.94
CA ALA A 106 5.54 9.08 -5.36
C ALA A 106 4.13 8.96 -5.94
N ALA A 107 3.18 8.41 -5.18
CA ALA A 107 1.77 8.31 -5.60
C ALA A 107 1.13 9.68 -5.79
N LEU A 108 1.40 10.63 -4.88
CA LEU A 108 0.95 12.02 -5.03
C LEU A 108 1.57 12.69 -6.26
N ALA A 109 2.87 12.47 -6.53
CA ALA A 109 3.52 12.99 -7.72
C ALA A 109 2.94 12.41 -9.02
N VAL A 110 2.51 11.14 -9.02
CA VAL A 110 1.79 10.54 -10.14
C VAL A 110 0.38 11.12 -10.30
N ALA A 111 -0.31 11.39 -9.19
CA ALA A 111 -1.64 11.99 -9.15
C ALA A 111 -1.66 13.51 -9.40
N ASP A 112 -0.49 14.13 -9.57
CA ASP A 112 -0.29 15.50 -10.00
C ASP A 112 0.21 15.53 -11.46
N PRO A 113 -0.71 15.49 -12.45
CA PRO A 113 -0.35 15.61 -13.86
C PRO A 113 0.01 17.04 -14.28
N ALA A 114 -0.29 18.04 -13.45
CA ALA A 114 0.04 19.44 -13.72
C ALA A 114 1.47 19.80 -13.30
N ASP A 115 2.08 18.96 -12.45
CA ASP A 115 3.40 19.19 -11.86
C ASP A 115 3.49 20.53 -11.09
N ASP A 116 2.39 20.93 -10.46
CA ASP A 116 2.30 22.17 -9.67
C ASP A 116 2.45 21.92 -8.15
N GLY A 117 2.66 20.66 -7.75
CA GLY A 117 2.80 20.23 -6.37
C GLY A 117 1.48 20.04 -5.64
N THR A 118 0.34 20.07 -6.35
CA THR A 118 -0.98 19.91 -5.75
C THR A 118 -1.75 18.74 -6.37
N VAL A 119 -2.52 18.05 -5.53
CA VAL A 119 -3.42 16.97 -5.97
C VAL A 119 -4.85 17.41 -5.72
N THR A 120 -5.63 17.49 -6.79
CA THR A 120 -7.07 17.80 -6.68
C THR A 120 -7.82 16.64 -6.01
N VAL A 121 -8.97 16.93 -5.40
CA VAL A 121 -9.85 15.88 -4.83
C VAL A 121 -10.23 14.83 -5.89
N ALA A 122 -10.47 15.26 -7.14
CA ALA A 122 -10.79 14.35 -8.23
C ALA A 122 -9.62 13.39 -8.55
N ASN A 123 -8.37 13.89 -8.59
CA ASN A 123 -7.21 13.04 -8.81
C ASN A 123 -6.93 12.13 -7.60
N ALA A 124 -7.12 12.62 -6.38
CA ALA A 124 -7.02 11.78 -5.18
C ALA A 124 -8.04 10.63 -5.21
N ALA A 125 -9.29 10.90 -5.62
CA ALA A 125 -10.30 9.87 -5.77
C ALA A 125 -9.92 8.82 -6.82
N ARG A 126 -9.42 9.26 -8.00
CA ARG A 126 -8.93 8.34 -9.05
C ARG A 126 -7.78 7.46 -8.56
N ALA A 127 -6.84 8.02 -7.80
CA ALA A 127 -5.75 7.26 -7.21
C ALA A 127 -6.25 6.21 -6.21
N LEU A 128 -7.21 6.56 -5.35
CA LEU A 128 -7.83 5.61 -4.41
C LEU A 128 -8.57 4.48 -5.13
N THR A 129 -9.32 4.79 -6.18
CA THR A 129 -10.00 3.78 -7.01
C THR A 129 -9.00 2.84 -7.68
N ALA A 130 -7.84 3.35 -8.14
CA ALA A 130 -6.78 2.52 -8.70
C ALA A 130 -6.18 1.53 -7.67
N PHE A 131 -6.32 1.81 -6.37
CA PHE A 131 -5.94 0.91 -5.28
C PHE A 131 -7.10 0.03 -4.77
N GLY A 132 -8.26 0.08 -5.41
CA GLY A 132 -9.44 -0.69 -5.01
C GLY A 132 -10.18 -0.17 -3.77
N VAL A 133 -10.04 1.13 -3.45
CA VAL A 133 -10.74 1.82 -2.34
C VAL A 133 -11.98 2.57 -2.82
#